data_AF-A0A6G3XBS9-F1
#
_entry.id   AF-A0A6G3XBS9-F1
#
_cell.length_a   1.000
_cell.length_b   1.000
_cell.length_c   1.000
_cell.angle_alpha   90.00
_cell.angle_beta   90.00
_cell.angle_gamma   90.00
#
_symmetry.space_group_name_H-M   'P 1'
#
loop_
_entity.id
_entity.type
_entity.pdbx_description
1 polymer ?
#
loop_
_entity_poly.entity_id
_entity_poly.type
_entity_poly.pdbx_seq_one_letter_code
_entity_poly.pdbx_strand_id
1 'polypeptide(L)' 'ERSLAAPGDIDLAVTTGLGYPYGPLAWGERVGAARMLELQRSLHTTTGDPRHRPTRWITERAALGLALTDPGTSPADCLG' A
#
# COMPACT_ATOMS: atom_id res chain seq x y z
N GLU A 1 2.60 -1.72 -7.73
CA GLU A 1 3.93 -1.61 -8.35
C GLU A 1 4.12 -2.56 -9.54
N ARG A 2 3.69 -3.83 -9.46
CA ARG A 2 3.77 -4.79 -10.59
C ARG A 2 2.41 -5.14 -11.23
N SER A 3 1.32 -4.48 -10.80
CA SER A 3 -0.06 -4.66 -11.28
C SER A 3 -0.51 -6.12 -11.45
N LEU A 4 -0.08 -7.01 -10.55
CA LEU A 4 -0.43 -8.43 -10.59
C LEU A 4 -1.87 -8.70 -10.09
N ALA A 5 -2.42 -7.81 -9.29
CA ALA A 5 -3.77 -7.88 -8.72
C ALA A 5 -4.25 -6.46 -8.42
N ALA A 6 -5.56 -6.22 -8.42
CA ALA A 6 -6.11 -4.97 -7.94
C ALA A 6 -5.95 -4.87 -6.41
N PRO A 7 -5.86 -3.66 -5.83
CA PRO A 7 -5.80 -3.49 -4.38
C PRO A 7 -6.92 -4.21 -3.62
N GLY A 8 -8.14 -4.19 -4.16
CA GLY A 8 -9.29 -4.89 -3.59
C GLY A 8 -9.11 -6.42 -3.57
N ASP A 9 -8.48 -6.99 -4.60
CA ASP A 9 -8.22 -8.43 -4.65
C ASP A 9 -7.20 -8.87 -3.60
N ILE A 10 -6.21 -8.01 -3.32
CA ILE A 10 -5.22 -8.26 -2.26
C ILE A 10 -5.91 -8.29 -0.89
N ASP A 11 -6.78 -7.31 -0.62
CA ASP A 11 -7.52 -7.26 0.63
C ASP A 11 -8.49 -8.43 0.79
N LEU A 12 -9.18 -8.80 -0.29
CA LEU A 12 -10.09 -9.94 -0.30
C LEU A 12 -9.35 -11.26 -0.06
N ALA A 13 -8.20 -11.47 -0.71
CA ALA A 13 -7.41 -12.69 -0.55
C ALA A 13 -6.93 -12.88 0.90
N VAL A 14 -6.52 -11.80 1.58
CA VAL A 14 -6.04 -11.86 2.97
C VAL A 14 -7.20 -12.11 3.94
N THR A 15 -8.32 -11.41 3.79
CA THR A 15 -9.49 -11.58 4.66
C THR A 15 -10.09 -12.98 4.53
N THR A 16 -10.24 -13.48 3.31
CA THR A 16 -10.83 -14.80 3.04
C THR A 16 -9.86 -15.95 3.28
N GLY A 17 -8.61 -15.81 2.86
CA GLY A 17 -7.61 -16.88 2.94
C GLY A 17 -6.97 -17.04 4.31
N LEU A 18 -6.80 -15.94 5.06
CA LEU A 18 -6.13 -15.93 6.37
C LEU A 18 -7.07 -15.61 7.55
N GLY A 19 -8.33 -15.26 7.28
CA GLY A 19 -9.35 -14.97 8.31
C GLY A 19 -9.16 -13.64 9.02
N TYR A 20 -8.42 -12.70 8.43
CA TYR A 20 -8.15 -11.40 9.05
C TYR A 20 -9.39 -10.50 8.96
N PRO A 21 -9.64 -9.64 9.96
CA PRO A 21 -10.83 -8.78 9.96
C PRO A 21 -10.78 -7.70 8.86
N TYR A 22 -9.58 -7.32 8.42
CA TYR A 22 -9.34 -6.36 7.35
C TYR A 22 -8.17 -6.80 6.49
N GLY A 23 -8.22 -6.46 5.21
CA GLY A 23 -7.09 -6.61 4.30
C GLY A 23 -5.97 -5.63 4.62
N PRO A 24 -4.72 -5.89 4.18
CA PRO A 24 -3.57 -5.09 4.54
C PRO A 24 -3.66 -3.63 4.07
N LEU A 25 -4.28 -3.36 2.91
CA LEU A 25 -4.41 -2.01 2.38
C LEU A 25 -5.53 -1.25 3.10
N ALA A 26 -6.71 -1.87 3.26
CA ALA A 26 -7.80 -1.32 4.07
C ALA A 26 -7.38 -1.05 5.51
N TRP A 27 -6.50 -1.87 6.09
CA TRP A 27 -5.97 -1.64 7.42
C TRP A 27 -4.94 -0.49 7.43
N GLY A 28 -4.07 -0.46 6.43
CA GLY A 28 -3.14 0.66 6.22
C GLY A 28 -3.85 2.01 6.05
N GLU A 29 -5.00 2.04 5.39
CA GLU A 29 -5.81 3.27 5.22
C GLU A 29 -6.25 3.88 6.54
N ARG A 30 -6.54 3.06 7.55
CA ARG A 30 -6.91 3.54 8.89
C ARG A 30 -5.75 4.23 9.60
N VAL A 31 -4.51 3.86 9.25
CA VAL A 31 -3.29 4.50 9.76
C VAL A 31 -2.92 5.72 8.91
N GLY A 32 -3.18 5.65 7.60
CA GLY A 32 -2.88 6.67 6.61
C GLY A 32 -1.50 6.50 5.95
N ALA A 33 -1.44 6.74 4.64
CA ALA A 33 -0.22 6.53 3.83
C ALA A 33 1.00 7.32 4.34
N ALA A 34 0.80 8.58 4.76
CA ALA A 34 1.87 9.42 5.30
C ALA A 34 2.48 8.82 6.58
N ARG A 35 1.63 8.38 7.52
CA ARG A 35 2.08 7.79 8.78
C ARG A 35 2.78 6.44 8.57
N MET A 36 2.26 5.64 7.63
CA MET A 36 2.91 4.39 7.21
C MET A 36 4.29 4.64 6.61
N LEU A 37 4.46 5.68 5.79
CA LEU A 37 5.75 6.06 5.22
C LEU A 37 6.75 6.50 6.30
N GLU A 38 6.32 7.33 7.26
CA GLU A 38 7.15 7.74 8.40
C GLU A 38 7.61 6.54 9.23
N LEU A 39 6.70 5.60 9.52
CA LEU A 39 7.00 4.39 10.26
C LEU A 39 8.04 3.52 9.53
N GLN A 40 7.84 3.26 8.23
CA GLN A 40 8.78 2.46 7.44
C GLN A 40 10.15 3.12 7.33
N ARG A 41 10.21 4.44 7.14
CA ARG A 41 11.47 5.19 7.16
C ARG A 41 12.17 5.05 8.51
N SER A 42 11.44 5.25 9.60
CA SER A 42 11.99 5.14 10.96
C SER A 42 12.53 3.73 11.24
N LEU A 43 11.78 2.69 10.87
CA LEU A 43 12.21 1.29 11.01
C LEU A 43 13.45 1.00 10.16
N HIS A 44 13.47 1.45 8.91
CA HIS A 44 14.60 1.23 8.01
C HIS A 44 15.87 1.95 8.50
N THR A 45 15.75 3.21 8.91
CA THR A 45 16.88 3.99 9.45
C THR A 45 17.41 3.42 10.77
N THR A 46 16.52 2.94 11.64
CA THR A 46 16.92 2.43 12.96
C THR A 46 17.55 1.04 12.88
N THR A 47 17.00 0.16 12.04
CA THR A 47 17.45 -1.24 11.96
C THR A 47 18.47 -1.51 10.88
N GLY A 48 18.52 -0.67 9.83
CA GLY A 48 19.27 -0.92 8.61
C GLY A 48 18.74 -2.09 7.76
N ASP A 49 17.67 -2.78 8.20
CA ASP A 49 17.17 -3.96 7.50
C ASP A 49 16.42 -3.55 6.22
N PRO A 50 16.81 -4.08 5.04
CA PRO A 50 16.18 -3.74 3.78
C PRO A 50 14.71 -4.16 3.71
N ARG A 51 14.23 -5.06 4.56
CA ARG A 51 12.81 -5.46 4.62
C ARG A 51 11.88 -4.31 5.02
N HIS A 52 12.41 -3.31 5.73
CA HIS A 52 11.64 -2.14 6.17
C HIS A 52 11.73 -0.97 5.19
N ARG A 53 12.47 -1.12 4.08
CA ARG A 53 12.59 -0.06 3.08
C ARG A 53 11.19 0.33 2.58
N PRO A 54 10.84 1.63 2.59
CA PRO A 54 9.57 2.07 2.06
C PRO A 54 9.34 1.59 0.64
N THR A 55 8.18 0.99 0.39
CA THR A 55 7.81 0.56 -0.96
C THR A 55 7.42 1.77 -1.81
N ARG A 56 7.54 1.63 -3.13
CA ARG A 56 7.11 2.68 -4.06
C ARG A 56 5.62 2.98 -3.92
N TRP A 57 4.79 1.95 -3.70
CA TRP A 57 3.34 2.09 -3.50
C TRP A 57 2.98 3.07 -2.38
N ILE A 58 3.62 2.93 -1.22
CA ILE A 58 3.39 3.81 -0.06
C ILE A 58 4.00 5.18 -0.30
N THR A 59 5.20 5.22 -0.89
CA THR A 59 5.90 6.48 -1.15
C THR A 59 5.11 7.39 -2.10
N GLU A 60 4.61 6.85 -3.22
CA GLU A 60 3.81 7.60 -4.20
C GLU A 60 2.49 8.09 -3.59
N ARG A 61 1.79 7.23 -2.85
CA ARG A 61 0.50 7.58 -2.26
C ARG A 61 0.61 8.62 -1.17
N ALA A 62 1.62 8.50 -0.32
CA ALA A 62 1.91 9.52 0.67
C ALA A 62 2.27 10.86 0.01
N ALA A 63 3.03 10.84 -1.09
CA ALA A 63 3.42 12.06 -1.81
C ALA A 63 2.27 12.72 -2.56
N LEU A 64 1.34 11.93 -3.12
CA LEU A 64 0.22 12.41 -3.94
C LEU A 64 -1.09 12.57 -3.16
N GLY A 65 -1.14 12.18 -1.88
CA GLY A 65 -2.36 12.20 -1.08
C GLY A 65 -3.42 11.19 -1.56
N LEU A 66 -2.99 10.09 -2.17
CA LEU A 66 -3.87 9.04 -2.70
C LEU A 66 -4.14 7.96 -1.64
N ALA A 67 -5.29 7.31 -1.71
CA ALA A 67 -5.61 6.16 -0.86
C ALA A 67 -4.78 4.92 -1.22
N LEU A 68 -4.37 4.13 -0.23
CA LEU A 68 -3.73 2.82 -0.36
C LEU A 68 -4.60 1.78 -1.05
N THR A 69 -5.92 1.95 -1.01
CA THR A 69 -6.91 1.11 -1.68
C THR A 69 -7.24 1.57 -3.10
N ASP A 70 -6.83 2.78 -3.49
CA ASP A 70 -7.02 3.27 -4.85
C ASP A 70 -6.20 2.41 -5.82
N PRO A 71 -6.77 1.83 -6.89
CA PRO A 71 -6.01 1.13 -7.93
C PRO A 71 -5.00 2.02 -8.65
N GLY A 72 -5.20 3.33 -8.63
CA GLY A 72 -4.50 4.31 -9.45
C GLY A 72 -5.02 4.32 -10.89
N THR A 73 -4.48 5.24 -11.69
CA THR A 73 -4.81 5.38 -13.11
C THR A 73 -3.73 4.70 -13.97
N SER A 74 -4.13 3.76 -14.81
CA SER A 74 -3.27 3.16 -15.83
C SER A 74 -3.32 3.96 -17.13
N PRO A 75 -2.32 3.85 -18.03
CA PRO A 75 -2.39 4.49 -19.34
C PRO A 75 -3.62 4.08 -20.16
N ALA A 76 -4.15 2.87 -19.95
CA ALA A 76 -5.36 2.39 -20.63
C ALA A 76 -6.61 3.19 -20.20
N ASP A 77 -6.65 3.67 -18.96
CA ASP A 77 -7.77 4.47 -18.44
C ASP A 77 -7.80 5.89 -19.06
N CYS A 78 -6.67 6.34 -19.63
CA CYS A 78 -6.55 7.65 -20.30
C CYS A 78 -6.90 7.60 -21.80
N LEU A 79 -7.11 6.41 -22.38
CA LEU A 79 -7.35 6.23 -23.82
C LEU A 79 -8.84 6.13 -24.20
N GLY A 80 -9.73 6.62 -23.32
CA GLY A 80 -11.17 6.72 -23.59
C GLY A 80 -11.52 7.59 -24.78
#